data_AF-M4CYX6-F1
#
_entry.id   AF-M4CYX6-F1
#
_cell.length_a   1.000
_cell.length_b   1.000
_cell.length_c   1.000
_cell.angle_alpha   90.00
_cell.angle_beta   90.00
_cell.angle_gamma   90.00
#
_symmetry.space_group_name_H-M   'P 1'
#
loop_
_entity.id
_entity.type
_entity.pdbx_description
1 polymer ?
#
loop_
_entity_poly.entity_id
_entity_poly.type
_entity_poly.pdbx_seq_one_letter_code
_entity_poly.pdbx_strand_id
1 'polypeptide(L)'
;MIKLKPHEALDGIEFARGDANSTWGSVRAAMGHPKPFGLKYVAVGNEECGKKYYKGNYLEFYNAIKKAYPDIKIISNCDGSSQPLDHPADYYDFHVYAPAKDLFSMSHKFNNTSRDGPKAFVSEYAAKSETDANKGNLLAALGEAGFLLGLEKNSDVVGMVSYAPLFVNTNDRRWLPDAIVFNSSHLYGTPSYWVQQFFTESSGATLLSSTMEGNSSYVEASAISFQSNGSDYIQNL
;
A
#
# COMPACT_ATOMS: atom_id res chain seq x y z
N MET A 1 -18.74 -17.09 -11.37
CA MET A 1 -17.33 -16.89 -11.01
C MET A 1 -16.49 -17.16 -12.24
N ILE A 2 -15.95 -16.11 -12.84
CA ILE A 2 -14.91 -16.23 -13.87
C ILE A 2 -13.67 -16.74 -13.13
N LYS A 3 -13.26 -17.97 -13.40
CA LYS A 3 -12.06 -18.59 -12.82
C LYS A 3 -10.88 -18.15 -13.67
N LEU A 4 -10.27 -17.02 -13.32
CA LEU A 4 -8.99 -16.64 -13.90
C LEU A 4 -8.03 -17.82 -13.71
N LYS A 5 -7.38 -18.27 -14.77
CA LYS A 5 -6.36 -19.32 -14.73
C LYS A 5 -4.96 -18.71 -14.76
N PRO A 6 -3.93 -19.42 -14.30
CA PRO A 6 -2.56 -18.88 -14.30
C PRO A 6 -2.07 -18.35 -15.65
N HIS A 7 -2.48 -18.96 -16.77
CA HIS A 7 -2.10 -18.48 -18.10
C HIS A 7 -2.66 -17.08 -18.42
N GLU A 8 -3.88 -16.75 -18.01
CA GLU A 8 -4.48 -15.43 -18.25
C GLU A 8 -3.74 -14.33 -17.46
N ALA A 9 -3.20 -14.66 -16.29
CA ALA A 9 -2.33 -13.73 -15.56
C ALA A 9 -0.99 -13.54 -16.27
N LEU A 10 -0.40 -14.60 -16.84
CA LEU A 10 0.83 -14.49 -17.62
C LEU A 10 0.62 -13.68 -18.90
N ASP A 11 -0.53 -13.82 -19.56
CA ASP A 11 -0.92 -13.02 -20.72
C ASP A 11 -0.94 -11.51 -20.38
N GLY A 12 -1.52 -11.14 -19.23
CA GLY A 12 -1.50 -9.76 -18.74
C GLY A 12 -0.09 -9.24 -18.43
N ILE A 13 0.77 -10.09 -17.86
CA ILE A 13 2.18 -9.73 -17.61
C ILE A 13 2.96 -9.61 -18.94
N GLU A 14 2.70 -10.47 -19.91
CA GLU A 14 3.32 -10.41 -21.24
C GLU A 14 2.86 -9.15 -22.00
N PHE A 15 1.58 -8.78 -21.90
CA PHE A 15 1.11 -7.49 -22.42
C PHE A 15 1.92 -6.34 -21.83
N ALA A 16 2.13 -6.35 -20.51
CA ALA A 16 2.87 -5.28 -19.83
C ALA A 16 4.38 -5.29 -20.13
N ARG A 17 5.02 -6.46 -20.15
CA ARG A 17 6.49 -6.60 -20.14
C ARG A 17 7.11 -7.21 -21.40
N GLY A 18 6.32 -7.93 -22.19
CA GLY A 18 6.81 -8.70 -23.34
C GLY A 18 7.36 -7.81 -24.45
N ASP A 19 8.24 -8.38 -25.28
CA ASP A 19 8.76 -7.72 -26.47
C ASP A 19 7.63 -7.31 -27.42
N ALA A 20 7.84 -6.24 -28.19
CA ALA A 20 6.85 -5.77 -29.17
C ALA A 20 6.50 -6.80 -30.27
N ASN A 21 7.28 -7.89 -30.39
CA ASN A 21 7.05 -8.98 -31.34
C ASN A 21 6.41 -10.22 -30.69
N SER A 22 6.17 -10.20 -29.37
CA SER A 22 5.51 -11.28 -28.66
C SER A 22 3.99 -11.21 -28.85
N THR A 23 3.25 -12.25 -28.44
CA THR A 23 1.80 -12.32 -28.65
C THR A 23 1.11 -11.10 -28.05
N TRP A 24 1.27 -10.88 -26.74
CA TRP A 24 0.60 -9.77 -26.06
C TRP A 24 1.41 -8.47 -26.07
N GLY A 25 2.73 -8.54 -26.18
CA GLY A 25 3.57 -7.36 -26.35
C GLY A 25 3.33 -6.65 -27.69
N SER A 26 2.98 -7.39 -28.74
CA SER A 26 2.58 -6.80 -30.03
C SER A 26 1.26 -6.04 -29.95
N VAL A 27 0.31 -6.50 -29.13
CA VAL A 27 -0.94 -5.77 -28.88
C VAL A 27 -0.64 -4.44 -28.19
N ARG A 28 0.19 -4.43 -27.13
CA ARG A 28 0.64 -3.19 -26.46
C ARG A 28 1.32 -2.24 -27.46
N ALA A 29 2.18 -2.76 -28.33
CA ALA A 29 2.89 -1.97 -29.33
C ALA A 29 1.93 -1.36 -30.38
N ALA A 30 0.96 -2.13 -30.88
CA ALA A 30 -0.06 -1.67 -31.81
C ALA A 30 -0.98 -0.60 -31.20
N MET A 31 -1.17 -0.64 -29.87
CA MET A 31 -1.89 0.41 -29.11
C MET A 31 -1.06 1.70 -28.91
N GLY A 32 0.13 1.81 -29.49
CA GLY A 32 0.97 3.00 -29.46
C GLY A 32 2.04 3.01 -28.37
N HIS A 33 2.23 1.91 -27.63
CA HIS A 33 3.23 1.82 -26.58
C HIS A 33 4.21 0.65 -26.78
N PRO A 34 5.17 0.77 -27.73
CA PRO A 34 6.06 -0.34 -28.08
C PRO A 34 7.00 -0.76 -26.94
N LYS A 35 7.40 0.17 -26.06
CA LYS A 35 8.29 -0.13 -24.93
C LYS A 35 7.54 -0.90 -23.82
N PRO A 36 8.16 -1.89 -23.16
CA PRO A 36 7.61 -2.50 -21.96
C PRO A 36 7.36 -1.50 -20.82
N PHE A 37 6.36 -1.79 -19.97
CA PHE A 37 6.14 -1.08 -18.71
C PHE A 37 7.06 -1.63 -17.60
N GLY A 38 7.35 -0.80 -16.60
CA GLY A 38 8.13 -1.18 -15.41
C GLY A 38 7.33 -1.97 -14.36
N LEU A 39 6.69 -3.07 -14.75
CA LEU A 39 5.90 -3.90 -13.84
C LEU A 39 6.82 -4.71 -12.90
N LYS A 40 6.94 -4.26 -11.66
CA LYS A 40 7.80 -4.86 -10.63
C LYS A 40 7.06 -5.77 -9.65
N TYR A 41 5.77 -5.51 -9.42
CA TYR A 41 4.96 -6.17 -8.40
C TYR A 41 3.69 -6.75 -9.00
N VAL A 42 3.27 -7.92 -8.51
CA VAL A 42 1.97 -8.51 -8.82
C VAL A 42 1.33 -8.99 -7.52
N ALA A 43 0.16 -8.45 -7.20
CA ALA A 43 -0.69 -8.98 -6.12
C ALA A 43 -1.57 -10.10 -6.67
N VAL A 44 -1.69 -11.20 -5.92
CA VAL A 44 -2.51 -12.35 -6.31
C VAL A 44 -3.75 -12.37 -5.41
N GLY A 45 -4.87 -11.88 -5.94
CA GLY A 45 -6.13 -11.72 -5.21
C GLY A 45 -6.31 -10.33 -4.59
N ASN A 46 -7.47 -10.13 -3.96
CA ASN A 46 -7.89 -9.01 -3.13
C ASN A 46 -8.93 -9.45 -2.07
N GLU A 47 -8.58 -9.37 -0.79
CA GLU A 47 -9.38 -9.71 0.40
C GLU A 47 -9.93 -11.15 0.43
N GLU A 48 -9.25 -12.10 -0.22
CA GLU A 48 -9.66 -13.51 -0.22
C GLU A 48 -8.86 -14.44 0.68
N CYS A 49 -7.91 -13.96 1.50
CA CYS A 49 -7.12 -14.85 2.36
C CYS A 49 -7.97 -15.85 3.17
N GLY A 50 -9.10 -15.39 3.73
CA GLY A 50 -10.04 -16.23 4.49
C GLY A 50 -10.91 -17.16 3.65
N LYS A 51 -10.81 -17.13 2.31
CA LYS A 51 -11.61 -18.00 1.42
C LYS A 51 -10.96 -19.37 1.29
N LYS A 52 -11.79 -20.41 1.34
CA LYS A 52 -11.41 -21.83 1.31
C LYS A 52 -10.34 -22.21 0.27
N TYR A 53 -10.40 -21.62 -0.93
CA TYR A 53 -9.55 -22.00 -2.06
C TYR A 53 -8.42 -21.02 -2.35
N TYR A 54 -8.30 -19.92 -1.60
CA TYR A 54 -7.32 -18.88 -1.88
C TYR A 54 -5.89 -19.44 -1.87
N LYS A 55 -5.47 -20.11 -0.79
CA LYS A 55 -4.10 -20.61 -0.66
C LYS A 55 -3.70 -21.55 -1.80
N GLY A 56 -4.59 -22.48 -2.18
CA GLY A 56 -4.34 -23.41 -3.29
C GLY A 56 -4.16 -22.68 -4.61
N ASN A 57 -5.07 -21.75 -4.93
CA ASN A 57 -5.00 -20.95 -6.15
C ASN A 57 -3.75 -20.05 -6.14
N TYR A 58 -3.47 -19.38 -5.03
CA TYR A 58 -2.30 -18.51 -4.86
C TYR A 58 -1.02 -19.24 -5.25
N LEU A 59 -0.83 -20.48 -4.79
CA LEU A 59 0.35 -21.27 -5.11
C LEU A 59 0.46 -21.60 -6.61
N GLU A 60 -0.66 -21.84 -7.30
CA GLU A 60 -0.65 -22.04 -8.75
C GLU A 60 -0.19 -20.78 -9.50
N PHE A 61 -0.73 -19.61 -9.13
CA PHE A 61 -0.32 -18.33 -9.71
C PHE A 61 1.13 -17.97 -9.35
N TYR A 62 1.51 -18.11 -8.08
CA TYR A 62 2.88 -17.85 -7.61
C TYR A 62 3.90 -18.65 -8.41
N ASN A 63 3.68 -19.96 -8.54
CA ASN A 63 4.60 -20.84 -9.26
C ASN A 63 4.67 -20.50 -10.75
N ALA A 64 3.53 -20.22 -11.39
CA ALA A 64 3.49 -19.84 -12.80
C ALA A 64 4.24 -18.52 -13.06
N ILE A 65 3.97 -17.49 -12.24
CA ILE A 65 4.60 -16.17 -12.37
C ILE A 65 6.09 -16.26 -12.07
N LYS A 66 6.52 -16.89 -10.97
CA LYS A 66 7.95 -17.01 -10.65
C LYS A 66 8.73 -17.83 -11.68
N LYS A 67 8.09 -18.82 -12.32
CA LYS A 67 8.72 -19.58 -13.40
C LYS A 67 8.98 -18.72 -14.64
N ALA A 68 8.04 -17.87 -15.02
CA ALA A 68 8.15 -17.04 -16.23
C ALA A 68 8.91 -15.73 -15.99
N TYR A 69 8.73 -15.12 -14.81
CA TYR A 69 9.22 -13.80 -14.42
C TYR A 69 9.79 -13.85 -12.98
N PRO A 70 10.94 -14.50 -12.77
CA PRO A 70 11.50 -14.71 -11.43
C PRO A 70 11.82 -13.40 -10.68
N ASP A 71 11.99 -12.30 -11.42
CA ASP A 71 12.29 -10.96 -10.89
C ASP A 71 11.06 -10.22 -10.34
N ILE A 72 9.84 -10.58 -10.76
CA ILE A 72 8.61 -9.96 -10.25
C ILE A 72 8.42 -10.31 -8.78
N LYS A 73 8.14 -9.29 -7.97
CA LYS A 73 7.81 -9.42 -6.56
C LYS A 73 6.34 -9.75 -6.40
N ILE A 74 6.02 -10.84 -5.72
CA ILE A 74 4.64 -11.30 -5.54
C ILE A 74 4.14 -10.89 -4.16
N ILE A 75 2.96 -10.26 -4.14
CA ILE A 75 2.25 -9.86 -2.92
C ILE A 75 1.16 -10.89 -2.64
N SER A 76 1.21 -11.50 -1.46
CA SER A 76 0.10 -12.33 -0.96
C SER A 76 -0.95 -11.44 -0.30
N ASN A 77 -2.22 -11.72 -0.52
CA ASN A 77 -3.33 -11.06 0.17
C ASN A 77 -3.54 -11.52 1.63
N CYS A 78 -2.73 -12.46 2.15
CA CYS A 78 -2.81 -12.85 3.55
C CYS A 78 -1.99 -11.93 4.45
N ASP A 79 -2.57 -11.46 5.56
CA ASP A 79 -1.86 -10.66 6.57
C ASP A 79 -0.78 -11.50 7.30
N GLY A 80 0.48 -11.07 7.16
CA GLY A 80 1.66 -11.64 7.83
C GLY A 80 2.17 -10.84 9.04
N SER A 81 1.46 -9.79 9.46
CA SER A 81 1.91 -8.83 10.47
C SER A 81 2.04 -9.42 11.87
N SER A 82 1.15 -10.36 12.21
CA SER A 82 1.05 -10.93 13.56
C SER A 82 1.47 -12.40 13.62
N GLN A 83 1.46 -13.10 12.49
CA GLN A 83 1.92 -14.48 12.35
C GLN A 83 2.63 -14.64 11.00
N PRO A 84 3.73 -15.41 10.92
CA PRO A 84 4.40 -15.68 9.66
C PRO A 84 3.45 -16.32 8.64
N LEU A 85 3.62 -15.97 7.37
CA LEU A 85 2.93 -16.64 6.29
C LEU A 85 3.36 -18.11 6.20
N ASP A 86 2.40 -18.98 5.88
CA ASP A 86 2.60 -20.42 5.70
C ASP A 86 2.81 -20.82 4.23
N HIS A 87 3.17 -19.85 3.39
CA HIS A 87 3.39 -19.94 1.95
C HIS A 87 4.37 -18.84 1.50
N PRO A 88 5.06 -19.01 0.35
CA PRO A 88 6.06 -18.05 -0.10
C PRO A 88 5.40 -16.77 -0.64
N ALA A 89 6.00 -15.62 -0.33
CA ALA A 89 5.67 -14.31 -0.90
C ALA A 89 6.90 -13.40 -0.78
N ASP A 90 6.98 -12.35 -1.62
CA ASP A 90 7.96 -11.29 -1.43
C ASP A 90 7.43 -10.18 -0.50
N TYR A 91 6.12 -9.96 -0.56
CA TYR A 91 5.37 -9.02 0.28
C TYR A 91 4.04 -9.66 0.71
N TYR A 92 3.45 -9.11 1.77
CA TYR A 92 2.10 -9.45 2.16
C TYR A 92 1.24 -8.19 2.29
N ASP A 93 -0.05 -8.36 2.05
CA ASP A 93 -1.03 -7.31 2.06
C ASP A 93 -1.58 -7.07 3.47
N PHE A 94 -1.77 -5.81 3.83
CA PHE A 94 -2.36 -5.40 5.10
C PHE A 94 -3.39 -4.30 4.86
N HIS A 95 -4.64 -4.60 5.22
CA HIS A 95 -5.77 -3.67 5.10
C HIS A 95 -6.23 -3.24 6.50
N VAL A 96 -6.45 -1.94 6.70
CA VAL A 96 -7.07 -1.45 7.94
C VAL A 96 -7.99 -0.26 7.72
N TYR A 97 -9.23 -0.42 8.13
CA TYR A 97 -10.23 0.65 8.19
C TYR A 97 -10.77 0.73 9.60
N ALA A 98 -10.43 1.79 10.33
CA ALA A 98 -10.78 1.95 11.74
C ALA A 98 -11.12 3.40 12.08
N PRO A 99 -11.86 3.69 13.15
CA PRO A 99 -12.01 5.05 13.67
C PRO A 99 -10.65 5.74 13.91
N ALA A 100 -10.60 7.07 13.88
CA ALA A 100 -9.34 7.82 13.89
C ALA A 100 -8.48 7.51 15.13
N LYS A 101 -9.12 7.40 16.30
CA LYS A 101 -8.46 7.03 17.56
C LYS A 101 -7.83 5.64 17.51
N ASP A 102 -8.55 4.68 16.95
CA ASP A 102 -8.09 3.29 16.90
C ASP A 102 -6.93 3.16 15.92
N LEU A 103 -7.02 3.84 14.77
CA LEU A 103 -5.95 3.90 13.80
C LEU A 103 -4.69 4.58 14.38
N PHE A 104 -4.84 5.69 15.12
CA PHE A 104 -3.73 6.31 15.86
C PHE A 104 -3.06 5.31 16.81
N SER A 105 -3.87 4.57 17.58
CA SER A 105 -3.40 3.59 18.56
C SER A 105 -2.68 2.39 17.91
N MET A 106 -2.80 2.24 16.59
CA MET A 106 -2.06 1.24 15.81
C MET A 106 -0.67 1.72 15.37
N SER A 107 -0.17 2.86 15.86
CA SER A 107 1.23 3.31 15.68
C SER A 107 2.27 2.25 16.05
N HIS A 108 1.92 1.29 16.90
CA HIS A 108 2.79 0.20 17.33
C HIS A 108 2.49 -1.16 16.67
N LYS A 109 1.59 -1.21 15.68
CA LYS A 109 1.09 -2.45 15.06
C LYS A 109 2.21 -3.35 14.55
N PHE A 110 3.28 -2.77 14.00
CA PHE A 110 4.40 -3.52 13.41
C PHE A 110 5.62 -3.67 14.34
N ASN A 111 5.58 -3.10 15.55
CA ASN A 111 6.72 -3.12 16.48
C ASN A 111 7.21 -4.55 16.78
N ASN A 112 6.30 -5.52 16.85
CA ASN A 112 6.59 -6.92 17.17
C ASN A 112 6.48 -7.85 15.95
N THR A 113 6.28 -7.31 14.74
CA THR A 113 6.26 -8.12 13.53
C THR A 113 7.63 -8.79 13.33
N SER A 114 7.62 -10.02 12.83
CA SER A 114 8.86 -10.74 12.51
C SER A 114 9.70 -9.95 11.51
N ARG A 115 11.01 -9.83 11.77
CA ARG A 115 11.98 -9.26 10.82
C ARG A 115 12.49 -10.32 9.83
N ASP A 116 12.07 -11.56 10.05
CA ASP A 116 12.27 -12.67 9.13
C ASP A 116 10.99 -12.86 8.29
N GLY A 117 11.13 -12.81 6.97
CA GLY A 117 10.03 -13.06 6.03
C GLY A 117 9.71 -11.87 5.10
N PRO A 118 8.56 -11.92 4.40
CA PRO A 118 8.14 -10.84 3.51
C PRO A 118 7.81 -9.56 4.28
N LYS A 119 8.05 -8.40 3.65
CA LYS A 119 7.63 -7.11 4.20
C LYS A 119 6.13 -6.87 3.99
N ALA A 120 5.53 -6.02 4.83
CA ALA A 120 4.18 -5.55 4.62
C ALA A 120 4.11 -4.58 3.44
N PHE A 121 3.05 -4.71 2.66
CA PHE A 121 2.44 -3.63 1.89
C PHE A 121 1.13 -3.28 2.58
N VAL A 122 1.07 -2.11 3.22
CA VAL A 122 -0.18 -1.58 3.76
C VAL A 122 -0.98 -1.01 2.59
N SER A 123 -1.61 -1.88 1.81
CA SER A 123 -2.16 -1.50 0.49
C SER A 123 -3.47 -0.72 0.58
N GLU A 124 -4.18 -0.85 1.70
CA GLU A 124 -5.39 -0.10 1.98
C GLU A 124 -5.43 0.32 3.44
N TYR A 125 -5.46 1.63 3.68
CA TYR A 125 -5.82 2.16 5.00
C TYR A 125 -6.57 3.48 4.90
N ALA A 126 -7.46 3.73 5.88
CA ALA A 126 -8.05 5.03 6.13
C ALA A 126 -8.70 5.08 7.53
N ALA A 127 -8.77 6.27 8.12
CA ALA A 127 -9.66 6.48 9.26
C ALA A 127 -11.11 6.42 8.76
N LYS A 128 -11.83 5.35 9.09
CA LYS A 128 -13.19 5.07 8.60
C LYS A 128 -14.19 4.98 9.75
N SER A 129 -15.09 5.95 9.80
CA SER A 129 -16.25 5.96 10.69
C SER A 129 -17.27 6.99 10.22
N GLU A 130 -18.56 6.66 10.24
CA GLU A 130 -19.61 7.61 9.85
C GLU A 130 -19.80 8.74 10.87
N THR A 131 -19.47 8.50 12.14
CA THR A 131 -19.65 9.45 13.25
C THR A 131 -18.39 10.25 13.59
N ASP A 132 -17.22 9.80 13.12
CA ASP A 132 -15.91 10.42 13.37
C ASP A 132 -15.31 10.97 12.07
N ALA A 133 -14.67 10.13 11.26
CA ALA A 133 -13.96 10.57 10.06
C ALA A 133 -14.87 11.13 8.95
N ASN A 134 -16.06 10.55 8.78
CA ASN A 134 -17.08 10.88 7.79
C ASN A 134 -16.47 11.16 6.38
N LYS A 135 -16.63 12.36 5.82
CA LYS A 135 -16.08 12.75 4.50
C LYS A 135 -14.58 13.09 4.50
N GLY A 136 -13.86 12.79 5.58
CA GLY A 136 -12.47 13.18 5.80
C GLY A 136 -12.42 14.54 6.50
N ASN A 137 -11.83 14.57 7.69
CA ASN A 137 -11.67 15.76 8.51
C ASN A 137 -10.30 15.75 9.21
N LEU A 138 -10.01 16.78 10.00
CA LEU A 138 -8.71 16.90 10.67
C LEU A 138 -8.47 15.77 11.69
N LEU A 139 -9.51 15.27 12.35
CA LEU A 139 -9.39 14.17 13.32
C LEU A 139 -8.96 12.88 12.61
N ALA A 140 -9.58 12.56 11.48
CA ALA A 140 -9.17 11.45 10.61
C ALA A 140 -7.70 11.56 10.21
N ALA A 141 -7.30 12.73 9.72
CA ALA A 141 -5.92 13.00 9.31
C ALA A 141 -4.90 12.84 10.45
N LEU A 142 -5.22 13.26 11.67
CA LEU A 142 -4.35 13.06 12.83
C LEU A 142 -4.22 11.58 13.20
N GLY A 143 -5.32 10.82 13.13
CA GLY A 143 -5.28 9.38 13.36
C GLY A 143 -4.42 8.64 12.33
N GLU A 144 -4.56 9.01 11.07
CA GLU A 144 -3.78 8.49 9.95
C GLU A 144 -2.30 8.85 10.06
N ALA A 145 -1.98 10.09 10.44
CA ALA A 145 -0.60 10.52 10.66
C ALA A 145 0.09 9.71 11.77
N GLY A 146 -0.59 9.49 12.91
CA GLY A 146 -0.06 8.64 13.99
C GLY A 146 0.24 7.21 13.54
N PHE A 147 -0.62 6.64 12.71
CA PHE A 147 -0.39 5.33 12.10
C PHE A 147 0.80 5.34 11.14
N LEU A 148 0.90 6.33 10.25
CA LEU A 148 2.01 6.46 9.30
C LEU A 148 3.36 6.63 9.99
N LEU A 149 3.44 7.39 11.09
CA LEU A 149 4.64 7.47 11.94
C LEU A 149 5.07 6.09 12.45
N GLY A 150 4.10 5.27 12.85
CA GLY A 150 4.33 3.88 13.22
C GLY A 150 4.91 3.04 12.07
N LEU A 151 4.39 3.21 10.85
CA LEU A 151 4.90 2.53 9.67
C LEU A 151 6.33 2.98 9.33
N GLU A 152 6.61 4.28 9.41
CA GLU A 152 7.94 4.85 9.14
C GLU A 152 9.00 4.31 10.10
N LYS A 153 8.67 4.26 11.41
CA LYS A 153 9.51 3.64 12.45
C LYS A 153 9.78 2.15 12.21
N ASN A 154 8.88 1.47 11.51
CA ASN A 154 8.96 0.05 11.20
C ASN A 154 9.21 -0.21 9.70
N SER A 155 9.89 0.72 9.01
CA SER A 155 10.21 0.62 7.57
C SER A 155 11.19 -0.54 7.23
N ASP A 156 11.82 -1.13 8.25
CA ASP A 156 12.54 -2.40 8.14
C ASP A 156 11.61 -3.56 7.76
N VAL A 157 10.36 -3.56 8.22
CA VAL A 157 9.35 -4.60 7.95
C VAL A 157 8.15 -4.13 7.12
N VAL A 158 7.94 -2.83 6.97
CA VAL A 158 6.92 -2.23 6.08
C VAL A 158 7.61 -1.60 4.88
N GLY A 159 7.32 -2.08 3.67
CA GLY A 159 7.99 -1.59 2.47
C GLY A 159 7.17 -0.64 1.59
N MET A 160 5.84 -0.67 1.71
CA MET A 160 4.93 0.14 0.90
C MET A 160 3.66 0.46 1.70
N VAL A 161 3.02 1.60 1.40
CA VAL A 161 1.74 2.01 1.98
C VAL A 161 0.91 2.77 0.96
N SER A 162 -0.42 2.60 0.96
CA SER A 162 -1.33 3.33 0.09
C SER A 162 -2.66 3.64 0.80
N TYR A 163 -3.06 4.91 0.75
CA TYR A 163 -4.36 5.34 1.24
C TYR A 163 -5.48 4.85 0.32
N ALA A 164 -6.57 4.37 0.88
CA ALA A 164 -7.73 3.92 0.10
C ALA A 164 -9.06 4.39 0.69
N PRO A 165 -10.03 4.79 -0.14
CA PRO A 165 -9.94 5.01 -1.58
C PRO A 165 -9.34 6.37 -1.94
N LEU A 166 -8.75 6.47 -3.14
CA LEU A 166 -8.05 7.68 -3.58
C LEU A 166 -8.98 8.77 -4.10
N PHE A 167 -10.03 8.41 -4.86
CA PHE A 167 -10.86 9.36 -5.60
C PHE A 167 -12.34 9.13 -5.36
N VAL A 168 -13.10 10.23 -5.25
CA VAL A 168 -14.56 10.18 -5.23
C VAL A 168 -15.21 11.32 -5.99
N ASN A 169 -16.25 10.99 -6.76
CA ASN A 169 -17.15 12.00 -7.30
C ASN A 169 -18.12 12.43 -6.20
N THR A 170 -18.16 13.72 -5.87
CA THR A 170 -19.03 14.24 -4.80
C THR A 170 -20.52 13.97 -5.01
N ASN A 171 -20.93 13.67 -6.25
CA ASN A 171 -22.32 13.38 -6.61
C ASN A 171 -22.68 11.87 -6.58
N ASP A 172 -21.70 10.97 -6.40
CA ASP A 172 -21.93 9.50 -6.30
C ASP A 172 -20.97 8.89 -5.25
N ARG A 173 -21.17 9.27 -3.99
CA ARG A 173 -20.39 8.74 -2.86
C ARG A 173 -20.95 7.39 -2.43
N ARG A 174 -20.13 6.34 -2.57
CA ARG A 174 -20.47 4.96 -2.14
C ARG A 174 -19.61 4.45 -0.98
N TRP A 175 -18.47 5.09 -0.76
CA TRP A 175 -17.55 4.84 0.34
C TRP A 175 -17.16 6.18 0.96
N LEU A 176 -16.73 6.14 2.22
CA LEU A 176 -16.27 7.30 2.99
C LEU A 176 -15.17 6.86 3.95
N PRO A 177 -14.13 7.68 4.19
CA PRO A 177 -13.73 8.87 3.41
C PRO A 177 -13.00 8.52 2.10
N ASP A 178 -12.57 9.54 1.35
CA ASP A 178 -11.68 9.41 0.18
C ASP A 178 -10.66 10.57 0.21
N ALA A 179 -9.47 10.38 -0.33
CA ALA A 179 -8.42 11.41 -0.29
C ALA A 179 -8.74 12.62 -1.20
N ILE A 180 -9.17 12.38 -2.43
CA ILE A 180 -9.40 13.42 -3.44
C ILE A 180 -10.87 13.41 -3.86
N VAL A 181 -11.53 14.55 -3.66
CA VAL A 181 -12.94 14.74 -4.01
C VAL A 181 -13.01 15.59 -5.27
N PHE A 182 -13.82 15.16 -6.25
CA PHE A 182 -14.00 15.90 -7.49
C PHE A 182 -15.47 15.96 -7.93
N ASN A 183 -15.77 16.89 -8.83
CA ASN A 183 -16.98 16.92 -9.64
C ASN A 183 -16.61 17.19 -11.11
N SER A 184 -17.56 17.60 -11.96
CA SER A 184 -17.32 17.84 -13.39
C SER A 184 -16.33 18.97 -13.71
N SER A 185 -15.99 19.84 -12.75
CA SER A 185 -15.20 21.06 -12.99
C SER A 185 -14.22 21.43 -11.88
N HIS A 186 -14.33 20.81 -10.70
CA HIS A 186 -13.54 21.15 -9.52
C HIS A 186 -13.03 19.90 -8.82
N LEU A 187 -11.91 20.03 -8.11
CA LEU A 187 -11.37 19.01 -7.22
C LEU A 187 -10.74 19.64 -5.98
N TYR A 188 -10.71 18.91 -4.87
CA TYR A 188 -9.99 19.27 -3.65
C TYR A 188 -9.48 18.02 -2.92
N GLY A 189 -8.37 18.17 -2.20
CA GLY A 189 -7.87 17.15 -1.27
C GLY A 189 -8.48 17.31 0.12
N THR A 190 -8.90 16.20 0.73
CA THR A 190 -9.28 16.16 2.15
C THR A 190 -8.05 16.34 3.04
N PRO A 191 -8.21 16.60 4.36
CA PRO A 191 -7.07 16.61 5.27
C PRO A 191 -6.18 15.34 5.16
N SER A 192 -6.78 14.18 4.92
CA SER A 192 -6.08 12.91 4.68
C SER A 192 -5.17 12.94 3.44
N TYR A 193 -5.58 13.60 2.36
CA TYR A 193 -4.72 13.81 1.18
C TYR A 193 -3.47 14.62 1.52
N TRP A 194 -3.62 15.67 2.33
CA TRP A 194 -2.49 16.50 2.74
C TRP A 194 -1.54 15.78 3.67
N VAL A 195 -2.03 14.86 4.51
CA VAL A 195 -1.18 13.92 5.24
C VAL A 195 -0.38 13.04 4.29
N GLN A 196 -1.00 12.47 3.24
CA GLN A 196 -0.24 11.67 2.26
C GLN A 196 0.85 12.50 1.58
N GLN A 197 0.55 13.75 1.21
CA GLN A 197 1.53 14.67 0.63
C GLN A 197 2.69 14.94 1.61
N PHE A 198 2.38 15.12 2.89
CA PHE A 198 3.38 15.42 3.92
C PHE A 198 4.38 14.28 4.15
N PHE A 199 3.95 13.03 3.99
CA PHE A 199 4.78 11.82 4.14
C PHE A 199 5.49 11.40 2.83
N THR A 200 5.40 12.18 1.75
CA THR A 200 6.06 11.82 0.48
C THR A 200 7.59 11.74 0.62
N GLU A 201 8.18 12.62 1.43
CA GLU A 201 9.63 12.66 1.68
C GLU A 201 10.13 11.46 2.50
N SER A 202 9.26 10.77 3.23
CA SER A 202 9.59 9.53 3.93
C SER A 202 10.04 8.42 2.97
N SER A 203 9.58 8.46 1.72
CA SER A 203 9.95 7.47 0.70
C SER A 203 11.40 7.66 0.25
N GLY A 204 12.29 6.79 0.72
CA GLY A 204 13.72 6.84 0.40
C GLY A 204 14.54 7.62 1.42
N ALA A 205 13.90 8.12 2.49
CA ALA A 205 14.58 8.69 3.63
C ALA A 205 15.28 7.62 4.49
N THR A 206 16.20 8.08 5.32
CA THR A 206 16.80 7.29 6.39
C THR A 206 16.13 7.67 7.72
N LEU A 207 15.60 6.67 8.41
CA LEU A 207 15.09 6.83 9.78
C LEU A 207 16.26 7.11 10.72
N LEU A 208 16.14 8.17 11.51
CA LEU A 208 17.12 8.56 12.53
C LEU A 208 16.70 8.01 13.89
N SER A 209 17.68 7.54 14.66
CA SER A 209 17.44 7.16 16.05
C SER A 209 17.09 8.39 16.88
N SER A 210 15.87 8.44 17.39
CA SER A 210 15.34 9.57 18.16
C SER A 210 14.52 9.09 19.34
N THR A 211 14.63 9.79 20.46
CA THR A 211 13.82 9.55 21.67
C THR A 211 13.01 10.80 21.98
N MET A 212 11.69 10.63 22.13
CA MET A 212 10.82 11.69 22.62
C MET A 212 10.95 11.80 24.15
N GLU A 213 11.24 12.98 24.66
CA GLU A 213 11.22 13.24 26.10
C GLU A 213 9.79 13.51 26.59
N GLY A 214 9.38 12.81 27.66
CA GLY A 214 8.04 12.88 28.22
C GLY A 214 7.24 11.58 28.03
N ASN A 215 6.15 11.43 28.79
CA ASN A 215 5.27 10.27 28.71
C ASN A 215 3.87 10.72 28.27
N SER A 216 3.52 10.47 27.01
CA SER A 216 2.20 10.76 26.45
C SER A 216 1.76 9.62 25.54
N SER A 217 0.53 9.15 25.71
CA SER A 217 -0.11 8.21 24.79
C SER A 217 -0.83 8.91 23.62
N TYR A 218 -0.70 10.24 23.51
CA TYR A 218 -1.38 11.07 22.50
C TYR A 218 -0.43 11.73 21.52
N VAL A 219 0.87 11.46 21.64
CA VAL A 219 1.89 12.03 20.77
C VAL A 219 2.71 10.89 20.22
N GLU A 220 2.83 10.88 18.90
CA GLU A 220 3.77 10.05 18.15
C GLU A 220 4.70 11.00 17.42
N ALA A 221 5.97 10.61 17.32
CA ALA A 221 6.96 11.39 16.59
C ALA A 221 8.03 10.50 15.97
N SER A 222 8.58 10.90 14.84
CA SER A 222 9.73 10.27 14.18
C SER A 222 10.66 11.34 13.61
N ALA A 223 11.91 10.95 13.36
CA ALA A 223 12.90 11.81 12.73
C ALA A 223 13.48 11.10 11.51
N ILE A 224 13.46 11.76 10.36
CA ILE A 224 14.04 11.25 9.12
C ILE A 224 15.07 12.23 8.55
N SER A 225 16.07 11.69 7.86
CA SER A 225 16.93 12.46 6.97
C SER A 225 16.72 12.04 5.52
N PHE A 226 16.56 13.01 4.63
CA PHE A 226 16.36 12.75 3.19
C PHE A 226 17.12 13.76 2.34
N GLN A 227 17.34 13.42 1.08
CA GLN A 227 18.00 14.29 0.11
C GLN A 227 16.98 14.84 -0.87
N SER A 228 16.97 16.16 -1.04
CA SER A 228 16.14 16.81 -2.06
C SER A 228 16.96 17.88 -2.78
N ASN A 229 16.96 17.83 -4.12
CA ASN A 229 17.74 18.74 -4.97
C ASN A 229 19.22 18.87 -4.58
N GLY A 230 19.84 17.76 -4.16
CA GLY A 230 21.25 17.71 -3.77
C GLY A 230 21.58 18.31 -2.40
N SER A 231 20.57 18.63 -1.59
CA SER A 231 20.73 19.09 -0.20
C SER A 231 20.15 18.07 0.78
N ASP A 232 20.78 17.95 1.96
CA ASP A 232 20.33 17.09 3.04
C ASP A 232 19.35 17.84 3.96
N TYR A 233 18.24 17.19 4.30
CA TYR A 233 17.21 17.73 5.19
C TYR A 233 16.97 16.77 6.36
N ILE A 234 16.58 17.34 7.51
CA ILE A 234 16.04 16.59 8.65
C ILE A 234 14.62 17.06 8.87
N GLN A 235 13.68 16.12 8.92
CA GLN A 235 12.29 16.37 9.25
C GLN A 235 11.96 15.62 10.55
N ASN A 236 11.45 16.37 11.52
CA ASN A 236 10.84 15.82 12.72
C ASN A 236 9.33 15.91 12.53
N LEU A 237 8.65 14.78 12.62
CA LEU A 237 7.20 14.64 12.49
C LEU A 237 6.58 14.41 13.86
#